data_AF-A0A1V4Z2I9-F1
#
_entry.id   AF-A0A1V4Z2I9-F1
#
_cell.length_a   1.000
_cell.length_b   1.000
_cell.length_c   1.000
_cell.angle_alpha   90.00
_cell.angle_beta   90.00
_cell.angle_gamma   90.00
#
_symmetry.space_group_name_H-M   'P 1'
#
loop_
_entity.id
_entity.type
_entity.pdbx_description
1 polymer ?
#
loop_
_entity_poly.entity_id
_entity_poly.type
_entity_poly.pdbx_seq_one_letter_code
_entity_poly.pdbx_strand_id
1 'polypeptide(L)'
;MARKDDLPDMIVSAARYAFSNMTALLIGGIVIALSFLIIGLPFFLGYITRCMKEIVRGNGVMPEWDDIGQMFVDGIRMTGVFFVYVALFIAVITIPVVTLAIFNFIGAPMMILLSTLLLAITSAIVFCLLAVAFFASWIVYASTGSMRKAITVKMVWGFIVSDPTNYLVALVACSVVALLGVVAMSLFVTIPWALFVMCSAVTFIYAKFYQDTMKSTAHALDWLK
;
A
#
# COMPACT_ATOMS: atom_id res chain seq x y z
N MET A 1 21.52 8.65 -7.00
CA MET A 1 21.48 8.03 -8.34
C MET A 1 21.03 6.59 -8.14
N ALA A 2 19.76 6.25 -8.37
CA ALA A 2 19.37 4.84 -8.45
C ALA A 2 19.93 4.28 -9.76
N ARG A 3 20.83 3.30 -9.66
CA ARG A 3 21.44 2.66 -10.81
C ARG A 3 20.41 1.68 -11.37
N LYS A 4 20.32 1.59 -12.69
CA LYS A 4 19.43 0.65 -13.40
C LYS A 4 19.68 -0.83 -13.02
N ASP A 5 20.85 -1.09 -12.42
CA ASP A 5 21.29 -2.38 -11.89
C ASP A 5 20.64 -2.70 -10.51
N ASP A 6 20.01 -1.74 -9.83
CA ASP A 6 19.45 -1.90 -8.48
C ASP A 6 18.05 -2.54 -8.46
N LEU A 7 17.31 -2.48 -9.57
CA LEU A 7 15.91 -2.96 -9.63
C LEU A 7 15.79 -4.48 -9.42
N PRO A 8 16.56 -5.34 -10.13
CA PRO A 8 16.56 -6.77 -9.85
C PRO A 8 17.05 -7.07 -8.42
N ASP A 9 18.10 -6.39 -7.94
CA ASP A 9 18.61 -6.57 -6.59
C ASP A 9 17.60 -6.17 -5.51
N MET A 10 16.80 -5.13 -5.77
CA MET A 10 15.72 -4.69 -4.89
C MET A 10 14.58 -5.71 -4.86
N ILE A 11 14.18 -6.27 -6.01
CA ILE A 11 13.17 -7.34 -6.07
C ILE A 11 13.65 -8.59 -5.33
N VAL A 12 14.90 -9.01 -5.55
CA VAL A 12 15.50 -10.16 -4.87
C VAL A 12 15.59 -9.91 -3.37
N SER A 13 15.98 -8.71 -2.95
CA SER A 13 16.04 -8.33 -1.53
C SER A 13 14.64 -8.33 -0.88
N ALA A 14 13.62 -7.83 -1.59
CA ALA A 14 12.24 -7.84 -1.12
C ALA A 14 11.69 -9.27 -0.98
N ALA A 15 12.01 -10.15 -1.93
CA ALA A 15 11.67 -11.56 -1.83
C ALA A 15 12.39 -12.24 -0.64
N ARG A 16 13.70 -12.00 -0.47
CA ARG A 16 14.46 -12.51 0.69
C ARG A 16 13.88 -12.02 2.01
N TYR A 17 13.45 -10.77 2.08
CA TYR A 17 12.78 -10.22 3.26
C TYR A 17 11.48 -10.95 3.55
N ALA A 18 10.62 -11.13 2.55
CA ALA A 18 9.33 -11.81 2.70
C ALA A 18 9.48 -13.27 3.17
N PHE A 19 10.56 -13.95 2.79
CA PHE A 19 10.88 -15.32 3.23
C PHE A 19 11.85 -15.40 4.42
N SER A 20 12.22 -14.28 5.03
CA SER A 20 13.23 -14.24 6.10
C SER A 20 12.78 -14.92 7.39
N ASN A 21 11.46 -14.95 7.65
CA ASN A 21 10.88 -15.59 8.83
C ASN A 21 9.67 -16.44 8.44
N MET A 22 9.86 -17.76 8.40
CA MET A 22 8.81 -18.70 7.99
C MET A 22 7.62 -18.72 8.96
N THR A 23 7.87 -18.61 10.28
CA THR A 23 6.82 -18.58 11.30
C THR A 23 5.93 -17.36 11.10
N ALA A 24 6.55 -16.19 10.89
CA ALA A 24 5.83 -14.96 10.62
C ALA A 24 5.01 -15.01 9.34
N LEU A 25 5.56 -15.63 8.28
CA LEU A 25 4.87 -15.87 7.01
C LEU A 25 3.63 -16.76 7.18
N LEU A 26 3.76 -17.86 7.93
CA LEU A 26 2.67 -18.79 8.15
C LEU A 26 1.52 -18.14 8.92
N ILE A 27 1.83 -17.45 10.02
CA ILE A 27 0.84 -16.71 10.81
C ILE A 27 0.23 -15.58 9.98
N GLY A 28 1.06 -14.85 9.23
CA GLY A 28 0.63 -13.75 8.37
C GLY A 28 -0.38 -14.18 7.31
N GLY A 29 -0.17 -15.33 6.67
CA GLY A 29 -1.15 -15.89 5.73
C GLY A 29 -2.49 -16.22 6.40
N ILE A 30 -2.47 -16.79 7.61
CA ILE A 30 -3.70 -17.06 8.38
C ILE A 30 -4.42 -15.75 8.74
N VAL A 31 -3.68 -14.72 9.14
CA VAL A 31 -4.26 -13.40 9.46
C VAL A 31 -4.85 -12.72 8.23
N ILE A 32 -4.24 -12.86 7.04
CA ILE A 32 -4.85 -12.40 5.79
C ILE A 32 -6.13 -13.19 5.48
N ALA A 33 -6.14 -14.51 5.68
CA ALA A 33 -7.34 -15.31 5.52
C ALA A 33 -8.48 -14.79 6.42
N LEU A 34 -8.18 -14.47 7.68
CA LEU A 34 -9.10 -13.83 8.63
C LEU A 34 -9.47 -12.39 8.24
N SER A 35 -8.62 -11.69 7.48
CA SER A 35 -8.87 -10.33 7.02
C SER A 35 -10.01 -10.27 5.99
N PHE A 36 -10.24 -11.35 5.23
CA PHE A 36 -11.43 -11.46 4.38
C PHE A 36 -12.75 -11.44 5.18
N LEU A 37 -12.71 -11.80 6.47
CA LEU A 37 -13.83 -11.70 7.40
C LEU A 37 -13.84 -10.36 8.16
N ILE A 38 -13.03 -9.38 7.74
CA ILE A 38 -12.84 -8.07 8.38
C ILE A 38 -12.12 -8.14 9.74
N ILE A 39 -12.29 -9.22 10.50
CA ILE A 39 -11.71 -9.43 11.84
C ILE A 39 -10.18 -9.38 11.80
N GLY A 40 -9.55 -9.94 10.75
CA GLY A 40 -8.08 -9.94 10.61
C GLY A 40 -7.48 -8.63 10.12
N LEU A 41 -8.29 -7.71 9.57
CA LEU A 41 -7.81 -6.49 8.91
C LEU A 41 -6.97 -5.59 9.83
N PRO A 42 -7.39 -5.26 11.07
CA PRO A 42 -6.56 -4.44 11.96
C PRO A 42 -5.24 -5.14 12.30
N PHE A 43 -5.24 -6.45 12.55
CA PHE A 43 -4.01 -7.19 12.86
C PHE A 43 -3.04 -7.18 11.67
N PHE A 44 -3.55 -7.39 10.46
CA PHE A 44 -2.76 -7.33 9.24
C PHE A 44 -2.13 -5.95 9.02
N LEU A 45 -2.93 -4.88 9.05
CA LEU A 45 -2.44 -3.51 8.85
C LEU A 45 -1.44 -3.09 9.94
N GLY A 46 -1.67 -3.53 11.17
CA GLY A 46 -0.75 -3.34 12.29
C GLY A 46 0.58 -4.02 12.08
N TYR A 47 0.55 -5.28 11.67
CA TYR A 47 1.75 -6.08 11.42
C TYR A 47 2.58 -5.52 10.26
N ILE A 48 1.94 -5.14 9.15
CA ILE A 48 2.63 -4.50 8.02
C ILE A 48 3.25 -3.16 8.42
N THR A 49 2.56 -2.38 9.27
CA THR A 49 3.13 -1.15 9.84
C THR A 49 4.39 -1.44 10.67
N ARG A 50 4.37 -2.51 11.48
CA ARG A 50 5.55 -2.94 12.24
C ARG A 50 6.69 -3.35 11.31
N CYS A 51 6.42 -4.11 10.25
CA CYS A 51 7.41 -4.44 9.23
C CYS A 51 8.05 -3.16 8.67
N MET A 52 7.22 -2.18 8.30
CA MET A 52 7.70 -0.90 7.76
C MET A 52 8.56 -0.14 8.77
N LYS A 53 8.15 -0.06 10.05
CA LYS A 53 8.92 0.57 11.14
C LYS A 53 10.29 -0.08 11.32
N GLU A 54 10.34 -1.41 11.34
CA GLU A 54 11.58 -2.16 11.51
C GLU A 54 12.52 -2.00 10.31
N ILE A 55 12.00 -2.07 9.09
CA ILE A 55 12.80 -1.85 7.88
C ILE A 55 13.34 -0.42 7.86
N VAL A 56 12.52 0.59 8.18
CA VAL A 56 12.95 1.99 8.27
C VAL A 56 14.07 2.18 9.30
N ARG A 57 14.04 1.44 10.42
CA ARG A 57 15.13 1.40 11.43
C ARG A 57 16.40 0.69 10.95
N GLY A 58 16.37 0.03 9.79
CA GLY A 58 17.49 -0.70 9.22
C GLY A 58 17.44 -2.22 9.47
N ASN A 59 16.38 -2.73 10.09
CA ASN A 59 16.23 -4.15 10.35
C ASN A 59 15.68 -4.86 9.10
N GLY A 60 16.51 -5.68 8.47
CA GLY A 60 16.20 -6.40 7.23
C GLY A 60 15.54 -7.77 7.43
N VAL A 61 14.92 -8.02 8.58
CA VAL A 61 14.27 -9.30 8.92
C VAL A 61 12.82 -9.04 9.33
N MET A 62 11.94 -9.97 8.98
CA MET A 62 10.52 -9.88 9.30
C MET A 62 10.29 -10.02 10.83
N PRO A 63 9.51 -9.12 11.45
CA PRO A 63 9.29 -9.13 12.90
C PRO A 63 8.46 -10.34 13.36
N GLU A 64 8.67 -10.78 14.60
CA GLU A 64 7.86 -11.84 15.21
C GLU A 64 6.46 -11.34 15.64
N TRP A 65 5.55 -12.28 15.88
CA TRP A 65 4.17 -12.04 16.33
C TRP A 65 4.04 -12.03 17.87
N ASP A 66 4.87 -11.25 18.55
CA ASP A 66 4.95 -11.17 20.02
C ASP A 66 4.08 -10.05 20.62
N ASP A 67 4.07 -8.86 20.01
CA ASP A 67 3.34 -7.67 20.50
C ASP A 67 2.04 -7.43 19.71
N ILE A 68 1.11 -8.38 19.82
CA ILE A 68 -0.18 -8.36 19.13
C ILE A 68 -1.03 -7.15 19.56
N GLY A 69 -0.89 -6.71 20.82
CA GLY A 69 -1.62 -5.56 21.36
C GLY A 69 -1.22 -4.26 20.66
N GLN A 70 0.08 -4.00 20.53
CA GLN A 70 0.55 -2.83 19.80
C GLN A 70 0.20 -2.90 18.31
N MET A 71 0.31 -4.09 17.70
CA MET A 71 -0.14 -4.30 16.31
C MET A 71 -1.61 -3.94 16.14
N PHE A 72 -2.48 -4.36 17.05
CA PHE A 72 -3.90 -4.05 16.98
C PHE A 72 -4.17 -2.53 17.02
N VAL A 73 -3.48 -1.79 17.90
CA VAL A 73 -3.62 -0.32 17.99
C VAL A 73 -3.14 0.39 16.73
N ASP A 74 -1.96 0.02 16.22
CA ASP A 74 -1.44 0.54 14.94
C ASP A 74 -2.37 0.17 13.78
N GLY A 75 -2.93 -1.04 13.83
CA GLY A 75 -3.92 -1.57 12.93
C GLY A 75 -5.19 -0.74 12.86
N ILE A 76 -5.79 -0.42 14.01
CA ILE A 76 -6.99 0.43 14.09
C ILE A 76 -6.71 1.81 13.48
N ARG A 77 -5.55 2.40 13.81
CA ARG A 77 -5.19 3.73 13.28
C ARG A 77 -5.04 3.70 11.76
N MET A 78 -4.35 2.70 11.22
CA MET A 78 -4.21 2.51 9.77
C MET A 78 -5.52 2.12 9.10
N THR A 79 -6.40 1.39 9.77
CA THR A 79 -7.76 1.11 9.29
C THR A 79 -8.55 2.40 9.17
N GLY A 80 -8.40 3.32 10.13
CA GLY A 80 -8.97 4.66 10.06
C GLY A 80 -8.45 5.46 8.86
N VAL A 81 -7.13 5.41 8.60
CA VAL A 81 -6.56 6.03 7.39
C VAL A 81 -7.17 5.41 6.13
N PHE A 82 -7.22 4.08 6.06
CA PHE A 82 -7.81 3.35 4.95
C PHE A 82 -9.26 3.78 4.69
N PHE A 83 -10.10 3.89 5.72
CA PHE A 83 -11.47 4.38 5.57
C PHE A 83 -11.56 5.81 5.03
N VAL A 84 -10.63 6.71 5.39
CA VAL A 84 -10.59 8.07 4.82
C VAL A 84 -10.30 8.03 3.32
N TYR A 85 -9.35 7.20 2.88
CA TYR A 85 -9.05 7.03 1.45
C TYR A 85 -10.21 6.36 0.69
N VAL A 86 -10.86 5.36 1.28
CA VAL A 86 -12.06 4.72 0.70
C VAL A 86 -13.22 5.71 0.60
N ALA A 87 -13.45 6.54 1.62
CA ALA A 87 -14.48 7.57 1.59
C ALA A 87 -14.21 8.59 0.47
N LEU A 88 -12.95 9.00 0.29
CA LEU A 88 -12.55 9.89 -0.80
C LEU A 88 -12.77 9.23 -2.18
N PHE A 89 -12.43 7.95 -2.33
CA PHE A 89 -12.69 7.18 -3.55
C PHE A 89 -14.19 7.16 -3.89
N ILE A 90 -15.04 6.81 -2.92
CA ILE A 90 -16.49 6.77 -3.08
C ILE A 90 -17.03 8.16 -3.45
N ALA A 91 -16.57 9.22 -2.78
CA ALA A 91 -17.01 10.58 -3.06
C ALA A 91 -16.76 11.00 -4.52
N VAL A 92 -15.58 10.67 -5.07
CA VAL A 92 -15.23 11.01 -6.46
C VAL A 92 -16.02 10.15 -7.46
N ILE A 93 -16.18 8.86 -7.19
CA ILE A 93 -16.89 7.92 -8.09
C ILE A 93 -18.41 8.10 -8.06
N THR A 94 -18.96 8.72 -7.02
CA THR A 94 -20.40 8.98 -6.93
C THR A 94 -20.91 9.78 -8.14
N ILE A 95 -20.13 10.73 -8.66
CA ILE A 95 -20.52 11.57 -9.80
C ILE A 95 -20.81 10.73 -11.07
N PRO A 96 -19.87 9.92 -11.59
CA PRO A 96 -20.14 9.07 -12.75
C PRO A 96 -21.19 7.98 -12.47
N VAL A 97 -21.28 7.47 -11.23
CA VAL A 97 -22.31 6.49 -10.85
C VAL A 97 -23.72 7.08 -10.93
N VAL A 98 -23.93 8.29 -10.41
CA VAL A 98 -25.22 8.99 -10.49
C VAL A 98 -25.59 9.26 -11.94
N THR A 99 -24.61 9.67 -12.75
CA THR A 99 -24.80 9.92 -14.19
C THR A 99 -25.24 8.65 -14.91
N LEU A 100 -24.58 7.52 -14.64
CA LEU A 100 -24.95 6.21 -15.16
C LEU A 100 -26.38 5.81 -14.75
N ALA A 101 -26.74 6.01 -13.48
CA ALA A 101 -28.06 5.68 -12.97
C ALA A 101 -29.18 6.48 -13.65
N ILE A 102 -28.96 7.79 -13.87
CA ILE A 102 -29.90 8.65 -14.61
C ILE A 102 -30.09 8.13 -16.03
N PHE A 103 -29.00 7.90 -16.78
CA PHE A 103 -29.13 7.44 -18.18
C PHE A 103 -29.73 6.05 -18.33
N ASN A 104 -29.54 5.19 -17.31
CA ASN A 104 -30.21 3.90 -17.24
C ASN A 104 -31.73 4.08 -17.09
N PHE A 105 -32.18 5.01 -16.25
CA PHE A 105 -33.60 5.27 -15.99
C PHE A 105 -34.36 5.81 -17.21
N ILE A 106 -33.75 6.71 -17.99
CA ILE A 106 -34.33 7.25 -19.23
C ILE A 106 -34.17 6.33 -20.45
N GLY A 107 -33.52 5.17 -20.31
CA GLY A 107 -33.43 4.17 -21.38
C GLY A 107 -32.60 4.62 -22.59
N ALA A 108 -31.53 5.39 -22.38
CA ALA A 108 -30.67 5.90 -23.46
C ALA A 108 -29.40 5.04 -23.63
N PRO A 109 -29.41 3.97 -24.46
CA PRO A 109 -28.36 2.95 -24.48
C PRO A 109 -26.97 3.51 -24.84
N MET A 110 -26.89 4.48 -25.76
CA MET A 110 -25.62 5.10 -26.13
C MET A 110 -25.02 5.91 -24.97
N MET A 111 -25.85 6.58 -24.18
CA MET A 111 -25.40 7.36 -23.02
C MET A 111 -24.98 6.46 -21.85
N ILE A 112 -25.63 5.31 -21.68
CA ILE A 112 -25.23 4.27 -20.71
C ILE A 112 -23.83 3.75 -21.04
N LEU A 113 -23.56 3.43 -22.31
CA LEU A 113 -22.23 2.98 -22.74
C LEU A 113 -21.16 4.03 -22.43
N LEU A 114 -21.39 5.28 -22.82
CA LEU A 114 -20.45 6.39 -22.57
C LEU A 114 -20.21 6.62 -21.08
N SER A 115 -21.27 6.55 -20.26
CA SER A 115 -21.17 6.74 -18.81
C SER A 115 -20.48 5.58 -18.10
N THR A 116 -20.65 4.35 -18.62
CA THR A 116 -19.93 3.16 -18.13
C THR A 116 -18.43 3.28 -18.44
N LEU A 117 -18.08 3.72 -19.65
CA LEU A 117 -16.68 3.97 -20.01
C LEU A 117 -16.07 5.08 -19.16
N LEU A 118 -16.80 6.18 -18.95
CA LEU A 118 -16.37 7.27 -18.08
C LEU A 118 -16.15 6.78 -16.64
N LEU A 119 -17.10 6.02 -16.09
CA LEU A 119 -16.98 5.41 -14.77
C LEU A 119 -15.74 4.51 -14.67
N ALA A 120 -15.53 3.65 -15.66
CA ALA A 120 -14.38 2.76 -15.69
C ALA A 120 -13.06 3.55 -15.71
N ILE A 121 -12.93 4.55 -16.58
CA ILE A 121 -11.72 5.37 -16.70
C ILE A 121 -11.48 6.18 -15.43
N THR A 122 -12.51 6.89 -14.93
CA THR A 122 -12.41 7.67 -13.69
C THR A 122 -12.05 6.78 -12.51
N SER A 123 -12.70 5.62 -12.38
CA SER A 123 -12.40 4.69 -11.29
C SER A 123 -10.96 4.16 -11.35
N ALA A 124 -10.46 3.80 -12.53
CA ALA A 124 -9.10 3.34 -12.72
C ALA A 124 -8.07 4.42 -12.38
N ILE A 125 -8.28 5.65 -12.86
CA ILE A 125 -7.39 6.78 -12.57
C ILE A 125 -7.38 7.10 -11.07
N VAL A 126 -8.56 7.24 -10.47
CA VAL A 126 -8.68 7.59 -9.04
C VAL A 126 -8.12 6.47 -8.18
N PHE A 127 -8.36 5.20 -8.53
CA PHE A 127 -7.78 4.06 -7.82
C PHE A 127 -6.25 4.09 -7.86
N CYS A 128 -5.64 4.30 -9.03
CA CYS A 128 -4.18 4.40 -9.16
C CYS A 128 -3.61 5.55 -8.33
N LEU A 129 -4.23 6.74 -8.40
CA LEU A 129 -3.79 7.92 -7.64
C LEU A 129 -3.91 7.71 -6.13
N LEU A 130 -5.00 7.13 -5.66
CA LEU A 130 -5.22 6.86 -4.24
C LEU A 130 -4.33 5.72 -3.74
N ALA A 131 -4.06 4.69 -4.54
CA ALA A 131 -3.11 3.64 -4.18
C ALA A 131 -1.71 4.22 -3.94
N VAL A 132 -1.22 5.04 -4.88
CA VAL A 132 0.04 5.79 -4.75
C VAL A 132 0.06 6.62 -3.46
N ALA A 133 -0.98 7.43 -3.25
CA ALA A 133 -1.08 8.29 -2.07
C ALA A 133 -1.19 7.49 -0.75
N PHE A 134 -1.87 6.33 -0.77
CA PHE A 134 -2.06 5.47 0.39
C PHE A 134 -0.75 4.85 0.85
N PHE A 135 0.07 4.32 -0.06
CA PHE A 135 1.39 3.78 0.30
C PHE A 135 2.31 4.87 0.87
N ALA A 136 2.30 6.06 0.28
CA ALA A 136 3.05 7.20 0.81
C ALA A 136 2.54 7.61 2.22
N SER A 137 1.22 7.64 2.43
CA SER A 137 0.59 7.88 3.73
C SER A 137 1.01 6.85 4.78
N TRP A 138 1.10 5.57 4.40
CA TRP A 138 1.52 4.48 5.28
C TRP A 138 2.95 4.67 5.78
N ILE A 139 3.88 5.06 4.91
CA ILE A 139 5.26 5.35 5.27
C ILE A 139 5.34 6.54 6.25
N VAL A 140 4.59 7.61 5.98
CA VAL A 140 4.51 8.78 6.88
C VAL A 140 3.95 8.37 8.25
N TYR A 141 2.96 7.47 8.30
CA TYR A 141 2.48 6.93 9.56
C TYR A 141 3.53 6.08 10.27
N ALA A 142 4.22 5.19 9.55
CA ALA A 142 5.25 4.33 10.12
C ALA A 142 6.41 5.14 10.72
N SER A 143 6.80 6.25 10.08
CA SER A 143 7.89 7.11 10.56
C SER A 143 7.48 8.06 11.69
N THR A 144 6.26 8.61 11.65
CA THR A 144 5.83 9.65 12.61
C THR A 144 4.93 9.14 13.74
N GLY A 145 4.31 7.97 13.57
CA GLY A 145 3.30 7.42 14.49
C GLY A 145 1.98 8.22 14.57
N SER A 146 1.82 9.27 13.75
CA SER A 146 0.68 10.19 13.81
C SER A 146 -0.26 10.00 12.62
N MET A 147 -1.49 9.57 12.90
CA MET A 147 -2.56 9.42 11.91
C MET A 147 -2.87 10.74 11.19
N ARG A 148 -2.80 11.87 11.91
CA ARG A 148 -3.09 13.19 11.35
C ARG A 148 -2.04 13.60 10.31
N LYS A 149 -0.76 13.33 10.58
CA LYS A 149 0.33 13.59 9.63
C LYS A 149 0.16 12.73 8.37
N ALA A 150 -0.20 11.45 8.54
CA ALA A 150 -0.42 10.51 7.44
C ALA A 150 -1.55 10.92 6.48
N ILE A 151 -2.65 11.50 6.97
CA ILE A 151 -3.79 11.92 6.13
C ILE A 151 -3.56 13.31 5.50
N THR A 152 -2.58 14.07 5.98
CA THR A 152 -2.36 15.43 5.49
C THR A 152 -1.83 15.40 4.05
N VAL A 153 -2.66 15.79 3.09
CA VAL A 153 -2.34 15.78 1.65
C VAL A 153 -1.03 16.49 1.35
N LYS A 154 -0.76 17.64 2.00
CA LYS A 154 0.48 18.40 1.83
C LYS A 154 1.73 17.59 2.18
N MET A 155 1.65 16.76 3.23
CA MET A 155 2.76 15.91 3.66
C MET A 155 2.97 14.74 2.70
N VAL A 156 1.88 14.05 2.35
CA VAL A 156 1.94 12.92 1.41
C VAL A 156 2.46 13.37 0.04
N TRP A 157 1.97 14.51 -0.46
CA TRP A 157 2.42 15.08 -1.72
C TRP A 157 3.87 15.58 -1.66
N GLY A 158 4.24 16.27 -0.58
CA GLY A 158 5.62 16.71 -0.36
C GLY A 158 6.60 15.55 -0.34
N PHE A 159 6.21 14.42 0.25
CA PHE A 159 7.01 13.20 0.23
C PHE A 159 7.17 12.64 -1.20
N ILE A 160 6.09 12.51 -1.97
CA ILE A 160 6.14 12.01 -3.35
C ILE A 160 7.01 12.90 -4.25
N VAL A 161 6.88 14.23 -4.11
CA VAL A 161 7.61 15.21 -4.93
C VAL A 161 9.06 15.40 -4.48
N SER A 162 9.41 14.98 -3.26
CA SER A 162 10.79 15.12 -2.76
C SER A 162 11.80 14.30 -3.57
N ASP A 163 11.39 13.13 -4.09
CA ASP A 163 12.22 12.27 -4.93
C ASP A 163 11.38 11.47 -5.93
N PRO A 164 10.89 12.12 -7.01
CA PRO A 164 9.94 11.52 -7.94
C PRO A 164 10.55 10.36 -8.73
N THR A 165 11.85 10.43 -9.03
CA THR A 165 12.55 9.41 -9.82
C THR A 165 12.65 8.10 -9.04
N ASN A 166 13.11 8.15 -7.79
CA ASN A 166 13.23 6.95 -6.98
C ASN A 166 11.84 6.40 -6.58
N TYR A 167 10.83 7.28 -6.44
CA TYR A 167 9.45 6.86 -6.19
C TYR A 167 8.87 6.09 -7.39
N LEU A 168 9.15 6.53 -8.63
CA LEU A 168 8.77 5.80 -9.84
C LEU A 168 9.46 4.44 -9.93
N VAL A 169 10.74 4.34 -9.56
CA VAL A 169 11.45 3.05 -9.50
C VAL A 169 10.80 2.11 -8.48
N ALA A 170 10.43 2.61 -7.31
CA ALA A 170 9.70 1.84 -6.30
C ALA A 170 8.35 1.34 -6.83
N LEU A 171 7.59 2.19 -7.54
CA LEU A 171 6.31 1.81 -8.17
C LEU A 171 6.47 0.71 -9.22
N VAL A 172 7.48 0.82 -10.09
CA VAL A 172 7.77 -0.20 -11.10
C VAL A 172 8.13 -1.52 -10.42
N ALA A 173 8.98 -1.50 -9.40
CA ALA A 173 9.35 -2.72 -8.67
C ALA A 173 8.15 -3.34 -7.94
N CYS A 174 7.29 -2.54 -7.32
CA CYS A 174 6.05 -3.02 -6.71
C CYS A 174 5.12 -3.66 -7.74
N SER A 175 5.03 -3.08 -8.94
CA SER A 175 4.22 -3.62 -10.05
C SER A 175 4.75 -4.99 -10.51
N VAL A 176 6.08 -5.15 -10.62
CA VAL A 176 6.71 -6.44 -10.97
C VAL A 176 6.46 -7.48 -9.87
N VAL A 177 6.64 -7.11 -8.60
CA VAL A 177 6.35 -8.01 -7.47
C VAL A 177 4.87 -8.42 -7.45
N ALA A 178 3.97 -7.48 -7.72
CA ALA A 178 2.54 -7.77 -7.80
C ALA A 178 2.23 -8.78 -8.92
N LEU A 179 2.80 -8.59 -10.12
CA LEU A 179 2.63 -9.53 -11.24
C LEU A 179 3.16 -10.94 -10.91
N LEU A 180 4.33 -11.03 -10.27
CA LEU A 180 4.87 -12.32 -9.82
C LEU A 180 3.99 -12.99 -8.77
N GLY A 181 3.42 -12.20 -7.84
CA GLY A 181 2.51 -12.73 -6.83
C GLY A 181 1.19 -13.26 -7.40
N VAL A 182 0.69 -12.71 -8.52
CA VAL A 182 -0.50 -13.25 -9.21
C VAL A 182 -0.29 -14.70 -9.66
N VAL A 183 0.91 -15.05 -10.14
CA VAL A 183 1.24 -16.43 -10.52
C VAL A 183 1.18 -17.38 -9.32
N ALA A 184 1.64 -16.92 -8.15
CA ALA A 184 1.59 -17.67 -6.90
C ALA A 184 0.17 -17.87 -6.34
N MET A 185 -0.81 -17.09 -6.82
CA MET A 185 -2.24 -17.20 -6.46
C MET A 185 -3.01 -18.20 -7.34
N SER A 186 -2.32 -18.98 -8.17
CA SER A 186 -2.95 -19.99 -9.05
C SER A 186 -3.75 -21.06 -8.30
N LEU A 187 -3.44 -21.32 -7.03
CA LEU A 187 -4.21 -22.20 -6.15
C LEU A 187 -5.01 -21.36 -5.14
N PHE A 188 -6.31 -21.64 -5.02
CA PHE A 188 -7.19 -20.91 -4.10
C PHE A 188 -6.67 -20.91 -2.65
N VAL A 189 -6.12 -22.04 -2.21
CA VAL A 189 -5.58 -22.22 -0.85
C VAL A 189 -4.34 -21.36 -0.60
N THR A 190 -3.53 -21.06 -1.63
CA THR A 190 -2.29 -20.28 -1.45
C THR A 190 -2.52 -18.76 -1.48
N ILE A 191 -3.73 -18.30 -1.83
CA ILE A 191 -4.06 -16.87 -1.95
C ILE A 191 -3.64 -16.06 -0.71
N PRO A 192 -3.98 -16.47 0.54
CA PRO A 192 -3.66 -15.65 1.72
C PRO A 192 -2.15 -15.48 1.94
N TRP A 193 -1.37 -16.54 1.73
CA TRP A 193 0.10 -16.49 1.86
C TRP A 193 0.76 -15.73 0.72
N ALA A 194 0.27 -15.89 -0.51
CA ALA A 194 0.76 -15.14 -1.67
C ALA A 194 0.52 -13.62 -1.50
N LEU A 195 -0.66 -13.24 -0.99
CA LEU A 195 -0.96 -11.85 -0.65
C LEU A 195 -0.03 -11.32 0.45
N PHE A 196 0.26 -12.13 1.47
CA PHE A 196 1.14 -11.72 2.56
C PHE A 196 2.57 -11.48 2.10
N VAL A 197 3.11 -12.39 1.29
CA VAL A 197 4.43 -12.25 0.66
C VAL A 197 4.48 -11.01 -0.23
N MET A 198 3.43 -10.77 -1.02
CA MET A 198 3.34 -9.58 -1.87
C MET A 198 3.33 -8.29 -1.04
N CYS A 199 2.48 -8.19 -0.03
CA CYS A 199 2.36 -7.00 0.81
C CYS A 199 3.64 -6.71 1.61
N SER A 200 4.30 -7.74 2.14
CA SER A 200 5.57 -7.59 2.85
C SER A 200 6.72 -7.18 1.93
N ALA A 201 6.79 -7.74 0.72
CA ALA A 201 7.78 -7.33 -0.28
C ALA A 201 7.56 -5.88 -0.75
N VAL A 202 6.32 -5.48 -1.00
CA VAL A 202 5.97 -4.07 -1.34
C VAL A 202 6.36 -3.14 -0.20
N THR A 203 6.08 -3.53 1.05
CA THR A 203 6.47 -2.76 2.25
C THR A 203 7.98 -2.57 2.34
N PHE A 204 8.76 -3.61 2.05
CA PHE A 204 10.21 -3.52 2.02
C PHE A 204 10.71 -2.53 0.96
N ILE A 205 10.16 -2.59 -0.27
CA ILE A 205 10.54 -1.68 -1.37
C ILE A 205 10.28 -0.23 -0.96
N TYR A 206 9.09 0.06 -0.43
CA TYR A 206 8.71 1.41 -0.01
C TYR A 206 9.51 1.93 1.19
N ALA A 207 9.80 1.07 2.17
CA ALA A 207 10.62 1.43 3.31
C ALA A 207 12.09 1.69 2.91
N LYS A 208 12.63 0.91 1.98
CA LYS A 208 13.98 1.13 1.44
C LYS A 208 14.06 2.43 0.64
N PHE A 209 13.05 2.72 -0.19
CA PHE A 209 12.90 4.02 -0.84
C PHE A 209 12.94 5.17 0.19
N TYR A 210 12.15 5.06 1.27
CA TYR A 210 12.16 6.07 2.33
C TYR A 210 13.55 6.29 2.94
N GLN A 211 14.30 5.22 3.23
CA GLN A 211 15.66 5.33 3.75
C GLN A 211 16.59 6.05 2.78
N ASP A 212 16.50 5.75 1.49
CA ASP A 212 17.33 6.37 0.47
C ASP A 212 16.98 7.85 0.28
N THR A 213 15.68 8.20 0.32
CA THR A 213 15.21 9.59 0.28
C THR A 213 15.65 10.39 1.52
N MET A 214 15.60 9.78 2.71
CA MET A 214 16.09 10.40 3.95
C MET A 214 17.60 10.64 3.92
N LYS A 215 18.38 9.74 3.30
CA LYS A 215 19.83 9.91 3.12
C LYS A 215 20.16 10.99 2.09
N SER A 216 19.42 11.05 0.98
CA SER A 216 19.67 12.02 -0.10
C SER A 216 19.16 13.42 0.24
N THR A 217 18.11 13.51 1.06
CA THR A 217 17.35 14.75 1.28
C THR A 217 17.13 15.03 2.77
N ALA A 218 18.15 14.78 3.60
CA ALA A 218 18.10 14.88 5.06
C ALA A 218 17.54 16.23 5.59
N HIS A 219 17.70 17.33 4.85
CA HIS A 219 17.16 18.65 5.19
C HIS A 219 15.72 18.90 4.68
N ALA A 220 15.27 18.22 3.62
CA ALA A 220 13.95 18.47 3.02
C ALA A 220 12.81 17.79 3.78
N LEU A 221 13.11 16.89 4.71
CA LEU A 221 12.15 16.10 5.48
C LEU A 221 12.12 16.47 6.97
N ASP A 222 12.71 17.61 7.37
CA ASP A 222 12.67 18.09 8.76
C ASP A 222 11.23 18.33 9.27
N TRP A 223 10.25 18.52 8.38
CA TRP A 223 8.83 18.60 8.73
C TRP A 223 8.16 17.26 9.08
N LEU A 224 8.86 16.13 8.93
CA LEU A 224 8.40 14.83 9.45
C LEU A 224 8.62 14.72 10.98
N LYS A 225 9.61 15.43 11.54
CA LYS A 225 9.80 15.57 13.00
C LYS A 225 8.58 16.29 13.61
#